data_AF-A0A5K0Z0N5-F1
#
_entry.id   AF-A0A5K0Z0N5-F1
#
_cell.length_a   1.000
_cell.length_b   1.000
_cell.length_c   1.000
_cell.angle_alpha   90.00
_cell.angle_beta   90.00
_cell.angle_gamma   90.00
#
_symmetry.space_group_name_H-M   'P 1'
#
loop_
_entity.id
_entity.type
_entity.pdbx_description
1 polymer ?
#
loop_
_entity_poly.entity_id
_entity_poly.type
_entity_poly.pdbx_seq_one_letter_code
_entity_poly.pdbx_strand_id
1 'polypeptide(L)' 'QDNPMAQSNSSSSMASVASKYPYPYNLNVANFVSIKLNQSNFLLWQTQMMGLIESQDMTGFLEGEYQPPAQFLTASAG' A
#
# COMPACT_ATOMS: atom_id res chain seq x y z
N GLN A 1 52.74 21.50 2.97
CA GLN A 1 51.55 21.18 3.78
C GLN A 1 50.49 20.76 2.79
N ASP A 2 50.51 19.47 2.47
CA ASP A 2 49.64 18.83 1.48
C ASP A 2 48.30 18.51 2.14
N ASN A 3 47.20 18.90 1.49
CA ASN A 3 45.85 18.54 1.89
C ASN A 3 45.25 17.68 0.76
N PRO A 4 45.32 16.33 0.82
CA PRO A 4 44.59 15.50 -0.12
C PRO A 4 43.12 15.39 0.30
N MET A 5 42.24 15.78 -0.63
CA MET A 5 40.79 15.69 -0.55
C MET A 5 40.29 14.34 -1.11
N ALA A 6 39.24 13.80 -0.47
CA ALA A 6 38.41 12.63 -0.83
C ALA A 6 39.07 11.26 -0.60
N GLN A 7 38.38 10.21 -0.10
CA GLN A 7 37.03 9.78 -0.42
C GLN A 7 36.38 9.06 0.77
N SER A 8 35.12 9.42 1.11
CA SER A 8 34.27 8.61 1.98
C SER A 8 33.45 7.66 1.11
N ASN A 9 33.83 6.39 1.07
CA ASN A 9 33.02 5.34 0.45
C ASN A 9 31.94 4.91 1.45
N SER A 10 30.81 5.63 1.45
CA SER A 10 29.61 5.17 2.17
C SER A 10 28.74 4.39 1.19
N SER A 11 29.07 3.11 1.00
CA SER A 11 28.14 2.18 0.38
C SER A 11 26.99 1.94 1.35
N SER A 12 25.94 2.76 1.30
CA SER A 12 24.68 2.44 1.98
C SER A 12 24.04 1.29 1.23
N SER A 13 24.33 0.07 1.67
CA SER A 13 23.55 -1.12 1.33
C SER A 13 22.10 -0.84 1.72
N MET A 14 21.29 -0.50 0.71
CA MET A 14 19.86 -0.31 0.86
C MET A 14 19.27 -1.70 1.10
N ALA A 15 19.36 -2.16 2.34
CA ALA A 15 18.59 -3.29 2.81
C ALA A 15 17.13 -2.95 2.51
N SER A 16 16.57 -3.63 1.51
CA SER A 16 15.16 -3.55 1.18
C SER A 16 14.40 -4.11 2.37
N VAL A 17 14.15 -3.25 3.36
CA VAL A 17 13.13 -3.50 4.37
C VAL A 17 11.86 -3.72 3.59
N ALA A 18 11.36 -4.95 3.57
CA ALA A 18 10.05 -5.24 3.02
C ALA A 18 9.06 -4.43 3.86
N SER A 19 8.68 -3.26 3.36
CA SER A 19 7.79 -2.34 4.05
C SER A 19 6.52 -3.12 4.38
N LYS A 20 6.24 -3.32 5.66
CA LYS A 20 4.95 -3.82 6.14
C LYS A 20 3.88 -2.96 5.46
N TYR A 21 2.98 -3.59 4.70
CA TYR A 21 1.93 -2.88 3.97
C TYR A 21 1.22 -1.91 4.94
N PRO A 22 1.18 -0.60 4.65
CA PRO A 22 0.81 0.41 5.64
C PRO A 22 -0.68 0.44 6.01
N TYR A 23 -1.50 -0.41 5.38
CA TYR A 23 -2.95 -0.43 5.56
C TYR A 23 -3.40 -1.56 6.51
N PRO A 24 -4.48 -1.34 7.27
CA PRO A 24 -4.88 -2.24 8.33
C PRO A 24 -5.37 -3.60 7.80
N TYR A 25 -4.62 -4.65 8.12
CA TYR A 25 -4.98 -6.03 7.80
C TYR A 25 -6.04 -6.63 8.76
N ASN A 26 -6.37 -5.93 9.86
CA ASN A 26 -7.32 -6.39 10.88
C ASN A 26 -8.72 -5.78 10.74
N LEU A 27 -9.00 -5.08 9.63
CA LEU A 27 -10.25 -4.36 9.47
C LEU A 27 -11.38 -5.29 9.02
N ASN A 28 -12.47 -5.33 9.79
CA ASN A 28 -13.67 -6.07 9.42
C ASN A 28 -14.61 -5.18 8.58
N VAL A 29 -14.72 -5.47 7.28
CA VAL A 29 -15.57 -4.72 6.33
C VAL A 29 -17.02 -4.68 6.79
N ALA A 30 -17.52 -5.73 7.44
CA ALA A 30 -18.90 -5.80 7.91
C ALA A 30 -19.23 -4.78 9.02
N ASN A 31 -18.22 -4.20 9.68
CA ASN A 31 -18.43 -3.11 10.65
C ASN A 31 -18.80 -1.78 9.97
N PHE A 32 -18.45 -1.61 8.69
CA PHE A 32 -18.65 -0.37 7.94
C PHE A 32 -19.70 -0.51 6.84
N VAL A 33 -19.78 -1.70 6.24
CA VAL A 33 -20.72 -2.02 5.16
C VAL A 33 -21.78 -2.94 5.72
N SER A 34 -22.93 -2.36 6.07
CA SER A 34 -24.04 -3.06 6.72
C SER A 34 -24.86 -3.96 5.79
N ILE A 35 -24.66 -3.84 4.47
CA ILE A 35 -25.43 -4.57 3.47
C ILE A 35 -24.55 -5.43 2.58
N LYS A 36 -25.05 -6.60 2.20
CA LYS A 36 -24.43 -7.43 1.15
C LYS A 36 -24.87 -6.93 -0.22
N LEU A 37 -23.94 -6.90 -1.17
CA LEU A 37 -24.23 -6.56 -2.56
C LEU A 37 -25.28 -7.51 -3.15
N ASN A 38 -26.27 -6.93 -3.82
CA ASN A 38 -27.25 -7.63 -4.63
C ASN A 38 -27.57 -6.81 -5.90
N GLN A 39 -28.41 -7.35 -6.77
CA GLN A 39 -28.71 -6.76 -8.09
C GLN A 39 -29.46 -5.41 -8.01
N SER A 40 -30.11 -5.11 -6.90
CA SER A 40 -30.94 -3.91 -6.75
C SER A 40 -30.36 -2.86 -5.79
N ASN A 41 -29.27 -3.15 -5.08
CA ASN A 41 -28.73 -2.29 -4.02
C ASN A 41 -27.32 -1.78 -4.30
N PHE A 42 -26.82 -1.95 -5.54
CA PHE A 42 -25.46 -1.59 -5.91
C PHE A 42 -25.07 -0.18 -5.49
N LEU A 43 -25.92 0.82 -5.73
CA LEU A 43 -25.62 2.22 -5.37
C LEU A 43 -25.38 2.40 -3.88
N LEU A 44 -26.28 1.88 -3.03
CA LEU A 44 -26.14 1.99 -1.58
C LEU A 44 -24.94 1.19 -1.06
N TRP A 45 -24.66 0.04 -1.66
CA TRP A 45 -23.51 -0.78 -1.32
C TRP A 45 -22.22 -0.04 -1.69
N GLN A 46 -22.17 0.56 -2.87
CA GLN A 46 -21.03 1.33 -3.36
C GLN A 46 -20.79 2.54 -2.47
N THR A 47 -21.84 3.26 -2.03
CA THR A 47 -21.68 4.39 -1.10
C THR A 47 -21.01 3.95 0.21
N GLN A 48 -21.45 2.85 0.81
CA GLN A 48 -20.84 2.35 2.06
C GLN A 48 -19.39 1.86 1.84
N MET A 49 -19.11 1.23 0.70
CA MET A 49 -17.76 0.80 0.34
C MET A 49 -16.82 1.99 0.09
N MET A 50 -17.27 3.03 -0.61
CA MET A 50 -16.45 4.23 -0.81
C MET A 50 -16.19 4.95 0.49
N GLY A 51 -17.20 5.11 1.35
CA GLY A 51 -17.00 5.69 2.67
C GLY A 51 -15.95 4.93 3.49
N LEU A 52 -15.93 3.59 3.40
CA LEU A 52 -14.87 2.78 4.01
C LEU A 52 -13.48 3.08 3.42
N ILE A 53 -13.36 3.11 2.09
CA ILE A 53 -12.08 3.34 1.40
C ILE A 53 -11.53 4.73 1.72
N GLU A 54 -12.37 5.76 1.69
CA GLU A 54 -12.03 7.14 2.05
C GLU A 54 -11.61 7.23 3.52
N SER A 55 -12.31 6.55 4.43
CA SER A 55 -11.98 6.54 5.87
C SER A 55 -10.62 5.91 6.20
N GLN A 56 -10.04 5.16 5.27
CA GLN A 56 -8.74 4.50 5.42
C GLN A 56 -7.64 5.14 4.56
N ASP A 57 -7.92 6.30 3.94
CA ASP A 57 -7.00 6.97 3.01
C ASP A 57 -6.52 6.01 1.90
N MET A 58 -7.43 5.16 1.41
CA MET A 58 -7.16 4.11 0.40
C MET A 58 -7.60 4.51 -1.02
N THR A 59 -8.05 5.74 -1.23
CA THR A 59 -8.55 6.21 -2.54
C THR A 59 -7.48 6.14 -3.63
N GLY A 60 -6.20 6.34 -3.29
CA GLY A 60 -5.11 6.25 -4.25
C GLY A 60 -4.94 4.88 -4.91
N PHE A 61 -5.53 3.80 -4.36
CA PHE A 61 -5.57 2.50 -5.04
C PHE A 61 -6.56 2.46 -6.20
N LEU A 62 -7.62 3.25 -6.12
CA LEU A 62 -8.65 3.34 -7.15
C LEU A 62 -8.23 4.31 -8.27
N GLU A 63 -7.54 5.39 -7.88
CA GLU A 63 -7.09 6.43 -8.82
C GLU A 63 -5.77 6.08 -9.51
N GLY A 64 -5.09 5.01 -9.07
CA GLY A 64 -3.83 4.57 -9.67
C GLY A 64 -2.60 5.36 -9.18
N GLU A 65 -2.75 6.13 -8.11
CA GLU A 65 -1.65 6.85 -7.44
C GLU A 65 -0.62 5.88 -6.82
N TYR A 66 -1.06 4.69 -6.43
CA TYR A 66 -0.17 3.66 -5.89
C TYR A 66 0.19 2.62 -6.95
N GLN A 67 1.49 2.33 -7.08
CA GLN A 67 1.93 1.24 -7.94
C GLN A 67 1.46 -0.11 -7.38
N PRO A 68 0.90 -0.99 -8.23
CA PRO A 68 0.50 -2.31 -7.79
C PRO A 68 1.74 -3.09 -7.32
N PRO A 69 1.58 -3.94 -6.30
CA PRO A 69 2.67 -4.80 -5.87
C PRO A 69 3.12 -5.73 -7.01
N ALA A 70 4.39 -6.14 -6.97
CA ALA A 70 4.94 -7.07 -7.96
C ALA A 70 4.08 -8.35 -8.03
N GLN A 71 3.71 -8.75 -9.25
CA GLN A 71 2.84 -9.91 -9.48
C GLN A 71 3.49 -11.23 -9.04
N PHE A 72 4.83 -11.29 -9.11
CA PHE A 72 5.61 -12.45 -8.73
C PHE A 72 6.59 -12.05 -7.63
N LEU A 73 6.67 -12.89 -6.60
CA LEU A 73 7.77 -12.81 -5.66
C LEU A 73 9.01 -13.29 -6.39
N THR A 74 9.89 -12.37 -6.80
CA THR A 74 11.23 -12.75 -7.21
C THR A 74 11.94 -13.23 -5.95
N ALA A 75 11.98 -14.55 -5.74
CA ALA A 75 12.86 -15.13 -4.73
C ALA A 75 14.29 -14.73 -5.12
N SER A 76 14.86 -13.76 -4.40
CA SER A 76 16.28 -13.46 -4.54
C SER A 76 17.03 -14.74 -4.16
N ALA A 77 17.62 -15.40 -5.15
CA ALA A 77 18.53 -16.50 -4.90
C ALA A 77 19.79 -15.93 -4.23
N GLY A 78 20.15 -16.50 -3.07
CA GLY A 78 21.49 -16.41 -2.47
C GLY A 78 21.79 -15.14 -1.70
#